data_AF-A0A961V9P3-F1
#
_entry.id   AF-A0A961V9P3-F1
#
_cell.length_a   1.000
_cell.length_b   1.000
_cell.length_c   1.000
_cell.angle_alpha   90.00
_cell.angle_beta   90.00
_cell.angle_gamma   90.00
#
_symmetry.space_group_name_H-M   'P 1'
#
loop_
_entity.id
_entity.type
_entity.pdbx_description
1 polymer ?
#
loop_
_entity_poly.entity_id
_entity_poly.type
_entity_poly.pdbx_seq_one_letter_code
_entity_poly.pdbx_strand_id
1 'polypeptide(L)' 'GKTPLEVELGLLKIIPQQYLLHAQHWLILHGRYLCKARKPECWRCPVADLCRFEDKTPAP' A
#
# COMPACT_ATOMS: atom_id res chain seq x y z
N GLY A 1 7.84 -8.41 -5.81
CA GLY A 1 7.59 -9.47 -6.80
C GLY A 1 7.17 -8.83 -8.10
N LYS A 2 7.48 -9.47 -9.22
CA LYS A 2 7.02 -9.08 -10.55
C LYS A 2 5.67 -9.73 -10.89
N THR A 3 5.35 -10.86 -10.25
CA THR A 3 4.09 -11.58 -10.42
C THR A 3 3.20 -11.47 -9.17
N PRO A 4 1.87 -11.64 -9.29
CA PRO A 4 0.97 -11.66 -8.14
C PRO A 4 1.38 -12.67 -7.05
N LEU A 5 1.77 -13.89 -7.47
CA LEU A 5 2.21 -14.94 -6.55
C LEU A 5 3.48 -14.55 -5.77
N GLU A 6 4.47 -13.95 -6.44
CA GLU A 6 5.67 -13.47 -5.76
C GLU A 6 5.38 -12.35 -4.75
N VAL A 7 4.41 -11.48 -5.05
CA VAL A 7 3.98 -10.43 -4.13
C VAL A 7 3.28 -11.03 -2.91
N GLU A 8 2.35 -11.97 -3.12
CA GLU A 8 1.64 -12.67 -2.04
C GLU A 8 2.60 -13.40 -1.10
N LEU A 9 3.52 -14.22 -1.65
CA LEU A 9 4.53 -14.93 -0.86
C LEU A 9 5.47 -13.98 -0.11
N GLY A 10 5.73 -12.80 -0.67
CA GLY A 10 6.48 -11.75 0.01
C GLY A 10 5.71 -11.19 1.21
N LEU A 11 4.43 -10.86 1.01
CA LEU A 11 3.58 -10.30 2.07
C LEU A 11 3.37 -11.28 3.23
N LEU A 12 3.14 -12.57 2.95
CA LEU A 12 2.98 -13.61 3.97
C LEU A 12 4.20 -13.76 4.89
N LYS A 13 5.41 -13.42 4.42
CA LYS A 13 6.63 -13.49 5.23
C LYS A 13 6.82 -12.30 6.17
N ILE A 14 6.22 -11.14 5.85
CA ILE A 14 6.50 -9.87 6.52
C ILE A 14 5.35 -9.47 7.45
N ILE A 15 4.11 -9.83 7.09
CA ILE A 15 2.92 -9.47 7.85
C ILE A 15 2.76 -10.40 9.06
N PRO A 16 2.71 -9.87 10.29
CA PRO A 16 2.43 -10.68 11.48
C PRO A 16 1.08 -11.42 11.37
N GLN A 17 1.03 -12.66 11.88
CA GLN A 17 -0.13 -13.56 11.78
C GLN A 17 -1.47 -12.90 12.14
N GLN A 18 -1.49 -12.10 13.21
CA GLN A 18 -2.69 -11.41 13.71
C GLN A 18 -3.31 -10.42 12.72
N TYR A 19 -2.54 -9.96 11.73
CA TYR A 19 -2.99 -8.98 10.74
C TYR A 19 -3.35 -9.60 9.39
N LEU A 20 -3.02 -10.88 9.15
CA LEU A 20 -3.18 -11.51 7.83
C LEU A 20 -4.62 -11.44 7.30
N LEU A 21 -5.62 -11.66 8.18
CA LEU A 21 -7.04 -11.63 7.81
C LEU A 21 -7.48 -10.28 7.24
N HIS A 22 -6.92 -9.18 7.75
CA HIS A 22 -7.35 -7.83 7.41
C HIS A 22 -6.38 -7.10 6.47
N ALA A 23 -5.12 -7.53 6.40
CA ALA A 23 -4.10 -6.87 5.60
C ALA A 23 -4.49 -6.74 4.13
N GLN A 24 -5.08 -7.78 3.53
CA GLN A 24 -5.61 -7.72 2.17
C GLN A 24 -6.64 -6.59 2.01
N HIS A 25 -7.65 -6.54 2.88
CA HIS A 25 -8.68 -5.50 2.83
C HIS A 25 -8.08 -4.11 2.99
N TRP A 26 -7.13 -3.93 3.92
CA TRP A 26 -6.44 -2.65 4.10
C TRP A 26 -5.70 -2.21 2.85
N LEU A 27 -4.94 -3.11 2.19
CA LEU A 27 -4.21 -2.78 0.97
C LEU A 27 -5.16 -2.43 -0.19
N ILE A 28 -6.27 -3.16 -0.35
CA ILE A 28 -7.27 -2.87 -1.38
C ILE A 28 -7.93 -1.51 -1.15
N LEU A 29 -8.36 -1.24 0.09
CA LEU A 29 -9.00 0.03 0.44
C LEU A 29 -8.01 1.20 0.30
N HIS A 30 -6.76 1.00 0.73
CA HIS A 30 -5.70 1.99 0.58
C HIS A 30 -5.45 2.32 -0.89
N GLY A 31 -5.33 1.32 -1.77
CA GLY A 31 -5.16 1.55 -3.22
C GLY A 31 -6.37 2.23 -3.85
N ARG A 32 -7.58 1.83 -3.47
CA ARG A 32 -8.83 2.37 -4.03
C ARG A 32 -9.07 3.83 -3.65
N TYR A 33 -8.79 4.21 -2.40
CA TYR A 33 -9.19 5.50 -1.84
C TYR A 33 -8.03 6.48 -1.61
N LEU A 34 -6.77 6.03 -1.57
CA LEU A 34 -5.59 6.86 -1.32
C LEU A 34 -4.54 6.70 -2.42
N CYS A 35 -3.95 5.51 -2.58
CA CYS A 35 -2.86 5.23 -3.51
C CYS A 35 -3.38 4.89 -4.92
N LYS A 36 -4.15 5.82 -5.50
CA LYS A 36 -4.78 5.65 -6.82
C LYS A 36 -3.73 5.64 -7.93
N ALA A 37 -3.93 4.78 -8.95
CA ALA A 37 -2.94 4.53 -10.01
C ALA A 37 -2.49 5.78 -10.80
N ARG A 38 -3.38 6.75 -11.06
CA ARG A 38 -3.05 7.94 -11.87
C ARG A 38 -2.53 9.12 -11.07
N LYS A 39 -3.17 9.42 -9.93
CA LYS A 39 -2.82 10.54 -9.05
C LYS A 39 -3.05 10.11 -7.60
N PRO A 40 -2.03 9.58 -6.91
CA PRO A 40 -2.18 9.16 -5.51
C PRO A 40 -2.37 10.38 -4.62
N GLU A 41 -3.12 10.24 -3.53
CA GLU A 41 -3.38 11.33 -2.58
C GLU A 41 -2.36 11.30 -1.45
N CYS A 42 -1.07 11.38 -1.80
CA CYS A 42 0.06 11.26 -0.88
C CYS A 42 -0.01 12.25 0.29
N TRP A 43 -0.48 13.48 0.03
CA TRP A 43 -0.63 14.56 1.00
C TRP A 43 -1.52 14.22 2.21
N ARG A 44 -2.44 13.25 2.10
CA ARG A 44 -3.26 12.76 3.24
C ARG A 44 -3.05 11.28 3.55
N CYS A 45 -1.98 10.69 3.02
CA CYS A 45 -1.66 9.30 3.28
C CYS A 45 -1.02 9.17 4.69
N PRO A 46 -1.56 8.33 5.58
CA PRO A 46 -1.06 8.20 6.96
C PRO A 46 0.31 7.52 7.07
N VAL A 47 0.82 6.97 5.96
CA VAL A 47 2.13 6.29 5.88
C VAL A 47 3.04 6.96 4.84
N ALA A 48 2.77 8.23 4.50
CA ALA A 48 3.53 8.96 3.49
C ALA A 48 5.02 9.12 3.85
N ASP A 49 5.31 9.29 5.14
CA ASP A 49 6.64 9.38 5.73
C ASP A 49 7.43 8.07 5.62
N LEU A 50 6.75 6.92 5.66
CA LEU A 50 7.34 5.60 5.48
C LEU A 50 7.42 5.16 4.00
N CYS A 51 6.69 5.84 3.11
CA CYS A 51 6.57 5.47 1.71
C CYS A 51 7.81 5.86 0.90
N ARG A 52 8.41 4.87 0.23
CA ARG A 52 9.59 5.03 -0.63
C ARG A 52 9.29 5.56 -2.04
N PHE A 53 8.05 5.89 -2.34
CA PHE A 53 7.71 6.52 -3.62
C PHE A 53 8.26 7.95 -3.66
N GLU A 54 8.98 8.29 -4.73
CA GLU A 54 9.71 9.56 -4.86
C GLU A 54 8.77 10.71 -5.27
N ASP A 55 7.94 10.50 -6.29
CA ASP A 55 7.05 11.52 -6.87
C ASP A 55 5.75 11.72 -6.07
N LYS A 56 5.88 12.04 -4.78
CA LYS A 56 4.71 12.25 -3.89
C LYS A 56 3.86 13.42 -4.38
N THR A 57 2.55 13.19 -4.51
CA THR A 57 1.60 14.25 -4.86
C THR A 57 1.48 15.27 -3.72
N PRO A 58 1.72 16.58 -3.98
CA PRO A 58 1.55 17.62 -2.97
C PRO A 58 0.09 17.82 -2.61
N ALA A 59 -0.17 18.58 -1.53
CA ALA A 59 -1.51 19.02 -1.20
C ALA A 59 -2.11 19.84 -2.37
N PRO A 60 -3.42 19.69 -2.65
CA PRO A 60 -4.10 20.46 -3.68
C PRO A 60 -4.14 21.97 -3.37
#